data_AF-A0A7C2IHV6-F1
#
_entry.id   AF-A0A7C2IHV6-F1
#
_cell.length_a   1.000
_cell.length_b   1.000
_cell.length_c   1.000
_cell.angle_alpha   90.00
_cell.angle_beta   90.00
_cell.angle_gamma   90.00
#
_symmetry.space_group_name_H-M   'P 1'
#
loop_
_entity.id
_entity.type
_entity.pdbx_description
1 polymer ?
#
loop_
_entity_poly.entity_id
_entity_poly.type
_entity_poly.pdbx_seq_one_letter_code
_entity_poly.pdbx_strand_id
1 'polypeptide(L)'
;MHLPLWLLRLGHPRQRRRMMRRLAALTLAGFAVTMLFMAATGRGTDRWFFFLMVWLVLIFIPLWLVIAALESMGPALRHRAARRLRARGGGYASATGAAVLVEDVFAREVVMPRIATPLQAERAREAAVALVLLARRRPLPEEALRHALGRCLGCVEAWMRDLGAWAAATTPGDIQARWAMVRGLAALAALSRALVAVYEDSSGRALQPDPGGRTPQAFLDAVMDYCDELALRVEVVPWAEPPLRPPADPEEVEMLRQAWQGYAAAPGQAPAALQAFLDAALPRMAV
;
A
#
# COMPACT_ATOMS: atom_id res chain seq x y z
N MET A 1 20.59 15.66 -14.23
CA MET A 1 20.35 14.22 -14.48
C MET A 1 18.93 13.83 -14.08
N HIS A 2 18.04 13.73 -15.06
CA HIS A 2 16.68 13.20 -14.87
C HIS A 2 16.78 11.68 -14.73
N LEU A 3 16.68 11.15 -13.51
CA LEU A 3 16.43 9.71 -13.35
C LEU A 3 15.03 9.45 -13.94
N PRO A 4 14.91 8.69 -15.05
CA PRO A 4 13.62 8.49 -15.69
C PRO A 4 12.68 7.79 -14.69
N LEU A 5 11.51 8.40 -14.48
CA LEU A 5 10.47 7.99 -13.53
C LEU A 5 10.01 6.52 -13.68
N TRP A 6 10.31 5.90 -14.82
CA TRP A 6 10.18 4.46 -15.04
C TRP A 6 11.02 3.60 -14.06
N LEU A 7 12.19 4.08 -13.63
CA LEU A 7 13.03 3.39 -12.63
C LEU A 7 12.38 3.33 -11.24
N LEU A 8 11.54 4.31 -10.88
CA LEU A 8 10.80 4.31 -9.60
C LEU A 8 9.63 3.30 -9.61
N ARG A 9 9.04 3.06 -10.80
CA ARG A 9 7.99 2.04 -11.00
C ARG A 9 8.53 0.60 -10.90
N LEU A 10 9.81 0.38 -11.20
CA LEU A 10 10.47 -0.93 -11.10
C LEU A 10 10.66 -1.43 -9.65
N GLY A 11 10.55 -0.57 -8.65
CA GLY A 11 10.63 -0.97 -7.24
C GLY A 11 9.37 -1.66 -6.70
N HIS A 12 8.32 -1.87 -7.51
CA HIS A 12 7.18 -2.70 -7.11
C HIS A 12 7.40 -4.17 -7.48
N PRO A 13 7.25 -5.12 -6.54
CA PRO A 13 7.51 -6.55 -6.77
C PRO A 13 6.60 -7.16 -7.86
N ARG A 14 5.36 -6.66 -7.99
CA ARG A 14 4.39 -7.14 -8.99
C ARG A 14 4.65 -6.60 -10.41
N GLN A 15 5.05 -5.32 -10.55
CA GLN A 15 5.47 -4.78 -11.84
C GLN A 15 6.77 -5.43 -12.31
N ARG A 16 7.67 -5.76 -11.37
CA ARG A 16 8.90 -6.53 -11.64
C ARG A 16 8.60 -7.92 -12.18
N ARG A 17 7.68 -8.68 -11.58
CA ARG A 17 7.26 -10.00 -12.09
C ARG A 17 6.65 -9.90 -13.50
N ARG A 18 5.81 -8.89 -13.76
CA ARG A 18 5.28 -8.64 -15.11
C ARG A 18 6.39 -8.26 -16.10
N MET A 19 7.36 -7.45 -15.68
CA MET A 19 8.50 -7.06 -16.52
C MET A 19 9.41 -8.25 -16.83
N MET A 20 9.71 -9.10 -15.85
CA MET A 20 10.48 -10.34 -16.05
C MET A 20 9.75 -11.29 -17.01
N ARG A 21 8.42 -11.45 -16.88
CA ARG A 21 7.64 -12.27 -17.83
C ARG A 21 7.67 -11.68 -19.24
N ARG A 22 7.55 -10.36 -19.38
CA ARG A 22 7.65 -9.67 -20.68
C ARG A 22 9.05 -9.78 -21.28
N LEU A 23 10.09 -9.65 -20.47
CA LEU A 23 11.48 -9.83 -20.89
C LEU A 23 11.69 -11.26 -21.41
N ALA A 24 11.26 -12.27 -20.65
CA ALA A 24 11.33 -13.67 -21.06
C ALA A 24 10.57 -13.91 -22.37
N ALA A 25 9.35 -13.38 -22.50
CA ALA A 25 8.55 -13.50 -23.72
C ALA A 25 9.22 -12.81 -24.92
N LEU A 26 9.83 -11.63 -24.72
CA LEU A 26 10.51 -10.88 -25.77
C LEU A 26 11.80 -11.57 -26.21
N THR A 27 12.56 -12.16 -25.29
CA THR A 27 13.73 -12.98 -25.63
C THR A 27 13.37 -14.25 -26.38
N LEU A 28 12.23 -14.88 -26.03
CA LEU A 28 11.74 -16.07 -26.70
C LEU A 28 11.20 -15.76 -28.11
N ALA A 29 10.49 -14.63 -28.25
CA ALA A 29 10.03 -14.11 -29.52
C ALA A 29 11.21 -13.74 -30.44
N GLY A 30 12.22 -13.06 -29.90
CA GLY A 30 13.45 -12.72 -30.64
C GLY A 30 14.20 -13.94 -31.14
N PHE A 31 14.31 -14.98 -30.30
CA PHE A 31 14.87 -16.27 -30.72
C PHE A 31 14.03 -16.92 -31.83
N ALA A 32 12.70 -16.96 -31.70
CA ALA A 32 11.81 -17.53 -32.71
C ALA A 32 11.89 -16.80 -34.06
N VAL A 33 11.95 -15.47 -34.06
CA VAL A 33 12.15 -14.66 -35.27
C VAL A 33 13.50 -14.95 -35.92
N THR A 34 14.56 -15.10 -35.11
CA THR A 34 15.90 -15.45 -35.60
C THR A 34 15.89 -16.84 -36.26
N MET A 35 15.21 -17.81 -35.66
CA MET A 35 15.05 -19.16 -36.22
C MET A 35 14.25 -19.16 -37.51
N LEU A 36 13.16 -18.38 -37.58
CA LEU A 36 12.33 -18.26 -38.77
C LEU A 36 13.12 -17.66 -39.95
N PHE A 37 13.93 -16.63 -39.68
CA PHE A 37 14.79 -16.01 -40.69
C PHE A 37 15.87 -16.97 -41.21
N MET A 38 16.49 -17.75 -40.32
CA MET A 38 17.49 -18.74 -40.68
C MET A 38 16.88 -19.88 -41.51
N ALA A 39 15.68 -20.34 -41.14
CA ALA A 39 14.94 -21.33 -41.91
C ALA A 39 14.54 -20.80 -43.31
N ALA A 40 14.05 -19.56 -43.40
CA ALA A 40 13.65 -18.94 -44.66
C ALA A 40 14.83 -18.67 -45.62
N THR A 41 16.03 -18.45 -45.08
CA THR A 41 17.25 -18.21 -45.87
C THR A 41 18.06 -19.47 -46.15
N GLY A 42 17.60 -20.65 -45.69
CA GLY A 42 18.30 -21.92 -45.83
C GLY A 42 19.64 -21.98 -45.10
N ARG A 43 19.91 -21.05 -44.18
CA ARG A 43 21.17 -20.97 -43.44
C ARG A 43 21.01 -21.67 -42.10
N GLY A 44 21.63 -22.84 -41.95
CA GLY A 44 22.15 -23.38 -40.68
C GLY A 44 21.23 -23.33 -39.45
N THR A 45 20.04 -23.94 -39.54
CA THR A 45 19.19 -24.25 -38.37
C THR A 45 19.89 -25.12 -37.32
N ASP A 46 20.93 -25.85 -37.72
CA ASP A 46 21.76 -26.67 -36.83
C ASP A 46 22.46 -25.85 -35.73
N ARG A 47 22.61 -24.53 -35.95
CA ARG A 47 23.20 -23.60 -34.97
C ARG A 47 22.17 -23.01 -33.99
N TRP A 48 20.98 -23.61 -33.89
CA TRP A 48 19.92 -23.13 -32.98
C TRP A 48 20.41 -22.93 -31.55
N PHE A 49 21.28 -23.82 -31.05
CA PHE A 49 21.84 -23.74 -29.70
C PHE A 49 22.69 -22.47 -29.51
N PHE A 50 23.47 -22.08 -30.52
CA PHE A 50 24.27 -20.85 -30.46
C PHE A 50 23.38 -19.61 -30.35
N PHE A 51 22.32 -19.52 -31.17
CA PHE A 51 21.38 -18.40 -31.10
C PHE A 51 20.59 -18.38 -29.79
N LEU A 52 20.22 -19.55 -29.26
CA LEU A 52 19.61 -19.66 -27.95
C LEU A 52 20.56 -19.12 -26.87
N MET A 53 21.83 -19.49 -26.93
CA MET A 53 22.85 -19.02 -25.99
C MET A 53 23.06 -17.51 -26.08
N VAL A 54 23.06 -16.92 -27.28
CA VAL A 54 23.14 -15.47 -27.48
C VAL A 54 21.94 -14.78 -26.82
N TRP A 55 20.72 -15.22 -27.09
CA TRP A 55 19.51 -14.63 -26.49
C TRP A 55 19.46 -14.79 -24.97
N LEU A 56 19.96 -15.90 -24.44
CA LEU A 56 19.93 -16.17 -23.01
C LEU A 56 21.07 -15.46 -22.26
N VAL A 57 22.31 -15.58 -22.74
CA VAL A 57 23.51 -15.10 -22.03
C VAL A 57 23.83 -13.64 -22.32
N LEU A 58 23.62 -13.17 -23.57
CA LEU A 58 23.97 -11.80 -23.94
C LEU A 58 22.80 -10.82 -23.82
N ILE A 59 21.56 -11.32 -23.80
CA ILE A 59 20.36 -10.47 -23.73
C ILE A 59 19.61 -10.70 -22.42
N PHE A 60 19.14 -11.91 -22.16
CA PHE A 60 18.28 -12.17 -20.99
C PHE A 60 19.02 -11.96 -19.66
N ILE A 61 20.17 -12.61 -19.44
CA ILE A 61 20.91 -12.56 -18.17
C ILE A 61 21.32 -11.12 -17.80
N PRO A 62 21.91 -10.30 -18.71
CA PRO A 62 22.29 -8.94 -18.38
C PRO A 62 21.09 -8.05 -18.03
N LEU A 63 20.00 -8.14 -18.80
CA LEU A 63 18.78 -7.37 -18.48
C LEU A 63 18.14 -7.84 -17.17
N TRP A 64 18.15 -9.14 -16.89
CA TRP A 64 17.69 -9.67 -15.61
C TRP A 64 18.55 -9.16 -14.45
N LEU A 65 19.88 -9.16 -14.61
CA LEU A 65 20.83 -8.67 -13.60
C LEU A 65 20.61 -7.18 -13.30
N VAL A 66 20.35 -6.37 -14.33
CA VAL A 66 20.00 -4.95 -14.15
C VAL A 66 18.69 -4.80 -13.36
N ILE A 67 17.66 -5.59 -13.67
CA ILE A 67 16.39 -5.57 -12.92
C ILE A 67 16.59 -6.02 -11.47
N ALA A 68 17.43 -7.02 -11.22
CA ALA A 68 17.76 -7.52 -9.89
C ALA A 68 18.62 -6.50 -9.09
N ALA A 69 19.57 -5.83 -9.72
CA ALA A 69 20.34 -4.76 -9.08
C ALA A 69 19.47 -3.56 -8.69
N LEU A 70 18.42 -3.27 -9.48
CA LEU A 70 17.41 -2.28 -9.11
C LEU A 70 16.56 -2.70 -7.90
N GLU A 71 16.51 -3.99 -7.55
CA GLU A 71 15.85 -4.46 -6.33
C GLU A 71 16.64 -4.07 -5.08
N SER A 72 17.95 -4.26 -5.08
CA SER A 72 18.81 -3.87 -3.95
C SER A 72 18.99 -2.35 -3.85
N MET A 73 19.00 -1.64 -4.98
CA MET A 73 19.16 -0.18 -5.01
C MET A 73 17.83 0.58 -4.87
N GLY A 74 16.69 -0.07 -5.08
CA GLY A 74 15.36 0.54 -5.12
C GLY A 74 15.01 1.36 -3.87
N PRO A 75 15.15 0.82 -2.65
CA PRO A 75 14.89 1.56 -1.41
C PRO A 75 15.77 2.79 -1.26
N ALA A 76 17.07 2.66 -1.54
CA ALA A 76 18.03 3.76 -1.47
C ALA A 76 17.73 4.86 -2.50
N LEU A 77 17.33 4.50 -3.73
CA LEU A 77 16.92 5.43 -4.78
C LEU A 77 15.62 6.15 -4.41
N ARG A 78 14.65 5.44 -3.82
CA ARG A 78 13.40 6.03 -3.32
C ARG A 78 13.65 7.03 -2.21
N HIS A 79 14.45 6.70 -1.20
CA HIS A 79 14.83 7.63 -0.13
C HIS A 79 15.57 8.86 -0.67
N ARG A 80 16.45 8.69 -1.67
CA ARG A 80 17.11 9.83 -2.33
C ARG A 80 16.12 10.69 -3.12
N ALA A 81 15.18 10.08 -3.83
CA ALA A 81 14.14 10.80 -4.56
C ALA A 81 13.20 11.58 -3.62
N ALA A 82 12.75 10.94 -2.53
CA ALA A 82 11.91 11.56 -1.51
C ALA A 82 12.61 12.76 -0.84
N ARG A 83 13.89 12.61 -0.44
CA ARG A 83 14.67 13.73 0.11
C ARG A 83 14.79 14.91 -0.85
N ARG A 84 15.03 14.64 -2.14
CA ARG A 84 15.09 15.70 -3.16
C ARG A 84 13.74 16.37 -3.38
N LEU A 85 12.64 15.62 -3.32
CA LEU A 85 11.29 16.17 -3.45
C LEU A 85 10.92 17.04 -2.24
N ARG A 86 11.27 16.63 -1.01
CA ARG A 86 11.09 17.45 0.19
C ARG A 86 11.90 18.75 0.12
N ALA A 87 13.17 18.66 -0.26
CA ALA A 87 14.06 19.82 -0.36
C ALA A 87 13.63 20.87 -1.40
N ARG A 88 12.86 20.48 -2.43
CA ARG A 88 12.37 21.40 -3.46
C ARG A 88 11.12 22.18 -3.06
N GLY A 89 10.45 21.79 -1.97
CA GLY A 89 9.11 22.30 -1.64
C GLY A 89 8.06 21.80 -2.64
N GLY A 90 6.82 21.61 -2.18
CA GLY A 90 5.71 21.20 -3.06
C GLY A 90 5.80 19.77 -3.59
N GLY A 91 6.50 18.85 -2.91
CA GLY A 91 6.62 17.46 -3.35
C GLY A 91 5.26 16.73 -3.49
N TYR A 92 4.28 17.09 -2.65
CA TYR A 92 2.90 16.61 -2.76
C TYR A 92 2.08 17.27 -3.88
N ALA A 93 2.59 18.33 -4.54
CA ALA A 93 1.85 19.05 -5.58
C ALA A 93 1.76 18.30 -6.92
N SER A 94 2.60 17.29 -7.15
CA SER A 94 2.55 16.43 -8.34
C SER A 94 2.08 15.01 -8.01
N ALA A 95 1.40 14.34 -8.94
CA ALA A 95 0.93 12.97 -8.70
C ALA A 95 2.08 11.98 -8.46
N THR A 96 3.17 12.15 -9.20
CA THR A 96 4.36 11.31 -9.05
C THR A 96 5.11 11.61 -7.76
N GLY A 97 5.23 12.89 -7.38
CA GLY A 97 5.87 13.28 -6.12
C GLY A 97 5.07 12.78 -4.91
N ALA A 98 3.75 12.94 -4.92
CA ALA A 98 2.87 12.44 -3.88
C ALA A 98 3.01 10.92 -3.69
N ALA A 99 2.99 10.14 -4.78
CA ALA A 99 3.17 8.69 -4.67
C ALA A 99 4.51 8.30 -4.03
N VAL A 100 5.62 8.95 -4.43
CA VAL A 100 6.95 8.68 -3.88
C VAL A 100 7.04 9.07 -2.40
N LEU A 101 6.47 10.21 -2.01
CA LEU A 101 6.51 10.68 -0.62
C LEU A 101 5.62 9.83 0.29
N VAL A 102 4.43 9.43 -0.15
CA VAL A 102 3.57 8.53 0.61
C VAL A 102 4.25 7.18 0.81
N GLU A 103 4.90 6.63 -0.21
CA GLU A 103 5.68 5.38 -0.06
C GLU A 103 6.85 5.52 0.92
N ASP A 104 7.56 6.65 0.89
CA ASP A 104 8.66 6.94 1.82
C ASP A 104 8.15 7.08 3.27
N VAL A 105 7.04 7.79 3.46
CA VAL A 105 6.39 7.97 4.75
C VAL A 105 5.90 6.63 5.29
N PHE A 106 5.20 5.83 4.49
CA PHE A 106 4.71 4.51 4.90
C PHE A 106 5.88 3.61 5.35
N ALA A 107 7.00 3.60 4.63
CA ALA A 107 8.16 2.80 4.98
C ALA A 107 8.87 3.25 6.27
N ARG A 108 8.74 4.54 6.65
CA ARG A 108 9.39 5.11 7.84
C ARG A 108 8.50 5.08 9.08
N GLU A 109 7.21 5.28 8.90
CA GLU A 109 6.27 5.58 9.98
C GLU A 109 5.35 4.41 10.34
N VAL A 110 5.31 3.35 9.51
CA VAL A 110 4.40 2.23 9.70
C VAL A 110 5.19 0.95 9.93
N VAL A 111 4.97 0.33 11.10
CA VAL A 111 5.42 -1.02 11.41
C VAL A 111 4.19 -1.94 11.37
N MET A 112 4.16 -2.84 10.40
CA MET A 112 3.03 -3.77 10.27
C MET A 112 3.10 -4.85 11.36
N PRO A 113 1.97 -5.21 12.01
CA PRO A 113 1.93 -6.32 12.96
C PRO A 113 2.14 -7.66 12.25
N ARG A 114 2.62 -8.68 12.97
CA ARG A 114 3.06 -9.96 12.37
C ARG A 114 1.92 -10.74 11.73
N ILE A 115 0.70 -10.54 12.23
CA ILE A 115 -0.50 -11.15 11.66
C ILE A 115 -0.84 -10.62 10.26
N ALA A 116 -0.39 -9.40 9.93
CA ALA A 116 -0.63 -8.80 8.62
C ALA A 116 0.24 -9.44 7.54
N THR A 117 -0.38 -9.80 6.43
CA THR A 117 0.33 -10.40 5.29
C THR A 117 0.94 -9.31 4.40
N PRO A 118 1.91 -9.65 3.52
CA PRO A 118 2.43 -8.70 2.54
C PRO A 118 1.36 -8.08 1.64
N LEU A 119 0.25 -8.79 1.38
CA LEU A 119 -0.90 -8.26 0.66
C LEU A 119 -1.54 -7.09 1.42
N GLN A 120 -1.71 -7.22 2.73
CA GLN A 120 -2.33 -6.19 3.56
C GLN A 120 -1.48 -4.91 3.62
N ALA A 121 -0.17 -5.04 3.77
CA ALA A 121 0.75 -3.91 3.70
C ALA A 121 0.69 -3.22 2.31
N GLU A 122 0.59 -4.00 1.24
CA GLU A 122 0.45 -3.45 -0.11
C GLU A 122 -0.87 -2.69 -0.29
N ARG A 123 -1.98 -3.22 0.23
CA ARG A 123 -3.32 -2.59 0.18
C ARG A 123 -3.37 -1.28 0.94
N ALA A 124 -2.86 -1.26 2.18
CA ALA A 124 -2.77 -0.05 2.99
C ALA A 124 -1.99 1.05 2.27
N ARG A 125 -0.83 0.70 1.70
CA ARG A 125 0.02 1.63 0.97
C ARG A 125 -0.60 2.11 -0.35
N GLU A 126 -1.22 1.23 -1.13
CA GLU A 126 -1.92 1.58 -2.38
C GLU A 126 -3.10 2.53 -2.10
N ALA A 127 -3.90 2.22 -1.08
CA ALA A 127 -5.00 3.07 -0.63
C ALA A 127 -4.52 4.44 -0.12
N ALA A 128 -3.40 4.50 0.60
CA ALA A 128 -2.82 5.76 1.10
C ALA A 128 -2.46 6.69 -0.07
N VAL A 129 -1.77 6.14 -1.08
CA VAL A 129 -1.43 6.89 -2.29
C VAL A 129 -2.70 7.35 -3.00
N ALA A 130 -3.68 6.47 -3.17
CA ALA A 130 -4.91 6.78 -3.89
C ALA A 130 -5.74 7.87 -3.18
N LEU A 131 -5.86 7.82 -1.85
CA LEU A 131 -6.56 8.85 -1.06
C LEU A 131 -5.87 10.21 -1.15
N VAL A 132 -4.54 10.26 -1.04
CA VAL A 132 -3.80 11.52 -1.20
C VAL A 132 -3.95 12.08 -2.61
N LEU A 133 -3.91 11.23 -3.63
CA LEU A 133 -4.15 11.64 -5.01
C LEU A 133 -5.59 12.12 -5.24
N LEU A 134 -6.58 11.51 -4.59
CA LEU A 134 -7.97 11.90 -4.68
C LEU A 134 -8.24 13.23 -3.96
N ALA A 135 -7.72 13.39 -2.74
CA ALA A 135 -7.83 14.63 -1.96
C ALA A 135 -7.26 15.83 -2.73
N ARG A 136 -6.13 15.64 -3.43
CA ARG A 136 -5.53 16.67 -4.30
C ARG A 136 -6.39 17.14 -5.46
N ARG A 137 -7.40 16.37 -5.87
CA ARG A 137 -8.35 16.78 -6.91
C ARG A 137 -9.47 17.66 -6.35
N ARG A 138 -9.53 17.85 -5.04
CA ARG A 138 -10.51 18.72 -4.37
C ARG A 138 -10.01 20.17 -4.30
N PRO A 139 -10.92 21.16 -4.23
CA PRO A 139 -10.56 22.57 -4.10
C PRO A 139 -9.67 22.86 -2.88
N LEU A 140 -9.90 22.14 -1.77
CA LEU A 140 -9.15 22.24 -0.52
C LEU A 140 -8.50 20.89 -0.18
N PRO A 141 -7.30 20.58 -0.73
CA PRO A 141 -6.67 19.28 -0.56
C PRO A 141 -6.37 18.88 0.88
N GLU A 142 -5.92 19.84 1.71
CA GLU A 142 -5.61 19.59 3.11
C GLU A 142 -6.87 19.22 3.91
N GLU A 143 -7.97 19.92 3.68
CA GLU A 143 -9.25 19.64 4.35
C GLU A 143 -9.85 18.31 3.86
N ALA A 144 -9.78 18.03 2.56
CA ALA A 144 -10.21 16.74 2.01
C ALA A 144 -9.41 15.57 2.60
N LEU A 145 -8.09 15.74 2.77
CA LEU A 145 -7.24 14.75 3.42
C LEU A 145 -7.58 14.61 4.91
N ARG A 146 -7.80 15.71 5.62
CA ARG A 146 -8.21 15.71 7.04
C ARG A 146 -9.56 15.02 7.23
N HIS A 147 -10.50 15.23 6.32
CA HIS A 147 -11.81 14.57 6.34
C HIS A 147 -11.69 13.07 6.12
N ALA A 148 -10.97 12.64 5.07
CA ALA A 148 -10.72 11.22 4.81
C ALA A 148 -10.02 10.53 5.98
N LEU A 149 -9.00 11.19 6.54
CA LEU A 149 -8.30 10.73 7.74
C LEU A 149 -9.26 10.59 8.92
N GLY A 150 -10.17 11.55 9.11
CA GLY A 150 -11.17 11.48 10.18
C GLY A 150 -12.12 10.31 10.06
N ARG A 151 -12.60 10.00 8.85
CA ARG A 151 -13.44 8.82 8.61
C ARG A 151 -12.66 7.52 8.84
N CYS A 152 -11.42 7.44 8.36
CA CYS A 152 -10.56 6.27 8.61
C CYS A 152 -10.30 6.05 10.11
N LEU A 153 -9.96 7.10 10.86
CA LEU A 153 -9.73 7.04 12.31
C LEU A 153 -11.01 6.62 13.05
N GLY A 154 -12.16 7.22 12.73
CA GLY A 154 -13.45 6.85 13.33
C GLY A 154 -13.81 5.39 13.06
N CYS A 155 -13.52 4.90 11.85
CA CYS A 155 -13.72 3.49 11.51
C CYS A 155 -12.78 2.55 12.27
N VAL A 156 -11.50 2.91 12.45
CA VAL A 156 -10.56 2.12 13.26
C VAL A 156 -11.05 2.05 14.71
N GLU A 157 -11.44 3.18 15.29
CA GLU A 157 -11.91 3.24 16.68
C GLU A 157 -13.17 2.40 16.90
N ALA A 158 -14.17 2.56 16.04
CA ALA A 158 -15.40 1.78 16.12
C ALA A 158 -15.14 0.27 15.93
N TRP A 159 -14.28 -0.10 14.98
CA TRP A 159 -13.93 -1.50 14.76
C TRP A 159 -13.16 -2.10 15.93
N MET A 160 -12.27 -1.34 16.57
CA MET A 160 -11.60 -1.75 17.79
C MET A 160 -12.56 -1.98 18.94
N ARG A 161 -13.58 -1.13 19.10
CA ARG A 161 -14.63 -1.30 20.12
C ARG A 161 -15.40 -2.60 19.90
N ASP A 162 -15.82 -2.87 18.66
CA ASP A 162 -16.55 -4.09 18.30
C ASP A 162 -15.67 -5.34 18.50
N LEU A 163 -14.40 -5.26 18.11
CA LEU A 163 -13.44 -6.36 18.25
C LEU A 163 -13.08 -6.63 19.72
N GLY A 164 -12.98 -5.59 20.54
CA GLY A 164 -12.77 -5.70 21.98
C GLY A 164 -13.96 -6.38 22.68
N ALA A 165 -15.19 -5.99 22.33
CA ALA A 165 -16.40 -6.64 22.83
C ALA A 165 -16.48 -8.12 22.40
N TRP A 166 -16.13 -8.41 21.15
CA TRP A 166 -16.07 -9.77 20.63
C TRP A 166 -15.00 -10.62 21.33
N ALA A 167 -13.80 -10.07 21.58
CA ALA A 167 -12.72 -10.78 22.24
C ALA A 167 -13.03 -11.11 23.71
N ALA A 168 -13.89 -10.32 24.36
CA ALA A 168 -14.38 -10.59 25.72
C ALA A 168 -15.49 -11.66 25.78
N ALA A 169 -16.08 -12.04 24.65
CA ALA A 169 -17.14 -13.05 24.61
C ALA A 169 -16.56 -14.48 24.78
N THR A 170 -17.18 -15.28 25.65
CA THR A 170 -16.68 -16.60 26.10
C THR A 170 -16.72 -17.71 25.02
N THR A 171 -17.34 -17.45 23.88
CA THR A 171 -17.53 -18.47 22.84
C THR A 171 -16.35 -18.46 21.86
N PRO A 172 -15.61 -19.58 21.69
CA PRO A 172 -14.56 -19.64 20.68
C PRO A 172 -15.20 -19.58 19.28
N GLY A 173 -15.20 -18.39 18.69
CA GLY A 173 -15.57 -18.19 17.29
C GLY A 173 -14.52 -18.78 16.33
N ASP A 174 -14.85 -18.81 15.04
CA ASP A 174 -13.92 -19.23 13.99
C ASP A 174 -12.64 -18.38 14.01
N ILE A 175 -11.51 -19.03 14.32
CA ILE A 175 -10.19 -18.38 14.40
C ILE A 175 -9.76 -17.77 13.06
N GLN A 176 -10.19 -18.34 11.92
CA GLN A 176 -9.88 -17.80 10.61
C GLN A 176 -10.64 -16.50 10.34
N ALA A 177 -11.92 -16.45 10.71
CA ALA A 177 -12.73 -15.23 10.65
C ALA A 177 -12.13 -14.13 11.54
N ARG A 178 -11.71 -14.48 12.76
CA ARG A 178 -10.99 -13.56 13.67
C ARG A 178 -9.74 -13.00 13.01
N TRP A 179 -8.87 -13.86 12.48
CA TRP A 179 -7.64 -13.41 11.83
C TRP A 179 -7.89 -12.54 10.59
N ALA A 180 -8.92 -12.83 9.80
CA ALA A 180 -9.30 -12.01 8.67
C ALA A 180 -9.72 -10.59 9.13
N MET A 181 -10.54 -10.49 10.18
CA MET A 181 -10.94 -9.21 10.77
C MET A 181 -9.74 -8.43 11.31
N VAL A 182 -8.89 -9.07 12.12
CA VAL A 182 -7.68 -8.46 12.71
C VAL A 182 -6.72 -7.96 11.62
N ARG A 183 -6.51 -8.75 10.56
CA ARG A 183 -5.66 -8.35 9.41
C ARG A 183 -6.22 -7.13 8.70
N GLY A 184 -7.53 -7.09 8.49
CA GLY A 184 -8.20 -5.95 7.87
C GLY A 184 -8.05 -4.68 8.72
N LEU A 185 -8.26 -4.79 10.03
CA LEU A 185 -8.13 -3.68 10.98
C LEU A 185 -6.69 -3.16 11.05
N ALA A 186 -5.72 -4.05 11.20
CA ALA A 186 -4.29 -3.71 11.20
C ALA A 186 -3.89 -2.93 9.94
N ALA A 187 -4.40 -3.36 8.77
CA ALA A 187 -4.12 -2.70 7.51
C ALA A 187 -4.80 -1.32 7.38
N LEU A 188 -6.00 -1.14 7.94
CA LEU A 188 -6.67 0.17 8.01
C LEU A 188 -5.96 1.12 8.99
N ALA A 189 -5.48 0.60 10.11
CA ALA A 189 -4.68 1.36 11.07
C ALA A 189 -3.35 1.81 10.45
N ALA A 190 -2.66 0.93 9.74
CA ALA A 190 -1.45 1.22 8.97
C ALA A 190 -1.67 2.30 7.90
N LEU A 191 -2.77 2.20 7.14
CA LEU A 191 -3.20 3.24 6.20
C LEU A 191 -3.39 4.58 6.93
N SER A 192 -4.16 4.58 8.02
CA SER A 192 -4.44 5.78 8.80
C SER A 192 -3.17 6.41 9.36
N ARG A 193 -2.21 5.60 9.84
CA ARG A 193 -0.92 6.07 10.37
C ARG A 193 -0.09 6.76 9.30
N ALA A 194 -0.09 6.24 8.08
CA ALA A 194 0.55 6.88 6.94
C ALA A 194 -0.15 8.18 6.55
N LEU A 195 -1.49 8.23 6.57
CA LEU A 195 -2.25 9.45 6.27
C LEU A 195 -2.04 10.55 7.33
N VAL A 196 -1.94 10.21 8.61
CA VAL A 196 -1.55 11.15 9.68
C VAL A 196 -0.19 11.77 9.34
N ALA A 197 0.82 10.94 9.09
CA ALA A 197 2.16 11.44 8.79
C ALA A 197 2.22 12.27 7.49
N VAL A 198 1.46 11.91 6.46
CA VAL A 198 1.35 12.71 5.23
C VAL A 198 0.67 14.05 5.49
N TYR A 199 -0.40 14.07 6.29
CA TYR A 199 -1.07 15.31 6.66
C TYR A 199 -0.13 16.23 7.44
N GLU A 200 0.62 15.71 8.40
CA GLU A 200 1.56 16.50 9.20
C GLU A 200 2.76 16.99 8.36
N ASP A 201 3.31 16.15 7.47
CA ASP A 201 4.40 16.53 6.54
C ASP A 201 3.95 17.58 5.52
N SER A 202 2.69 17.52 5.07
CA SER A 202 2.17 18.44 4.05
C SER A 202 1.63 19.76 4.60
N SER A 203 0.99 19.74 5.77
CA SER A 203 0.41 20.94 6.40
C SER A 203 1.37 21.66 7.36
N GLY A 204 2.43 20.97 7.82
CA GLY A 204 3.30 21.45 8.89
C GLY A 204 2.62 21.54 10.26
N ARG A 205 1.41 20.98 10.40
CA ARG A 205 0.59 21.03 11.61
C ARG A 205 0.40 19.62 12.16
N ALA A 206 0.66 19.44 13.45
CA ALA A 206 0.31 18.22 14.15
C ALA A 206 -1.21 18.03 14.19
N LEU A 207 -1.68 16.79 14.03
CA LEU A 207 -3.09 16.49 14.26
C LEU A 207 -3.36 16.48 15.77
N GLN A 208 -4.09 17.48 16.26
CA GLN A 208 -4.36 17.61 17.68
C GLN A 208 -5.30 16.49 18.16
N PRO A 209 -5.01 15.87 19.32
CA PRO A 209 -5.94 14.96 19.97
C PRO A 209 -7.10 15.74 20.59
N ASP A 210 -8.21 15.04 20.85
CA ASP A 210 -9.27 15.58 21.70
C ASP A 210 -8.81 15.71 23.16
N PRO A 211 -9.45 16.58 23.98
CA PRO A 211 -9.08 16.75 25.37
C PRO A 211 -9.09 15.43 26.16
N GLY A 212 -7.92 15.03 26.70
CA GLY A 212 -7.75 13.76 27.42
C GLY A 212 -7.47 12.53 26.54
N GLY A 213 -7.45 12.69 25.21
CA GLY A 213 -7.15 11.64 24.25
C GLY A 213 -5.66 11.47 23.98
N ARG A 214 -5.27 10.27 23.52
CA ARG A 214 -3.91 10.02 22.99
C ARG A 214 -3.74 10.68 21.64
N THR A 215 -2.49 10.93 21.24
CA THR A 215 -2.22 11.37 19.87
C THR A 215 -2.68 10.30 18.88
N PRO A 216 -3.13 10.69 17.67
CA PRO A 216 -3.53 9.75 16.64
C PRO A 216 -2.43 8.72 16.32
N GLN A 217 -1.14 9.10 16.35
CA GLN A 217 -0.05 8.14 16.14
C GLN A 217 -0.04 7.09 17.25
N ALA A 218 -0.02 7.52 18.52
CA ALA A 218 0.11 6.63 19.66
C ALA A 218 -1.08 5.66 19.78
N PHE A 219 -2.30 6.12 19.46
CA PHE A 219 -3.46 5.24 19.41
C PHE A 219 -3.35 4.20 18.30
N LEU A 220 -2.95 4.59 17.08
CA LEU A 220 -2.83 3.66 15.96
C LEU A 220 -1.73 2.63 16.20
N ASP A 221 -0.63 3.03 16.83
CA ASP A 221 0.43 2.12 17.24
C ASP A 221 -0.09 1.11 18.27
N ALA A 222 -0.83 1.56 19.29
CA ALA A 222 -1.49 0.67 20.26
C ALA A 222 -2.51 -0.29 19.60
N VAL A 223 -3.26 0.17 18.60
CA VAL A 223 -4.17 -0.68 17.83
C VAL A 223 -3.42 -1.77 17.07
N MET A 224 -2.31 -1.42 16.42
CA MET A 224 -1.50 -2.41 15.68
C MET A 224 -0.85 -3.42 16.62
N ASP A 225 -0.35 -2.98 17.78
CA ASP A 225 0.19 -3.86 18.81
C ASP A 225 -0.88 -4.82 19.35
N TYR A 226 -2.08 -4.29 19.65
CA TYR A 226 -3.20 -5.10 20.10
C TYR A 226 -3.68 -6.10 19.05
N CYS A 227 -3.64 -5.74 17.76
CA CYS A 227 -3.89 -6.68 16.67
C CYS A 227 -2.88 -7.83 16.65
N ASP A 228 -1.60 -7.56 16.96
CA ASP A 228 -0.58 -8.61 17.08
C ASP A 228 -0.87 -9.51 18.29
N GLU A 229 -1.25 -8.94 19.43
CA GLU A 229 -1.59 -9.73 20.63
C GLU A 229 -2.83 -10.60 20.42
N LEU A 230 -3.91 -10.07 19.84
CA LEU A 230 -5.14 -10.80 19.50
C LEU A 230 -4.88 -12.00 18.59
N ALA A 231 -3.86 -11.91 17.74
CA ALA A 231 -3.51 -12.97 16.82
C ALA A 231 -2.72 -14.11 17.50
N LEU A 232 -1.93 -13.77 18.52
CA LEU A 232 -0.95 -14.67 19.15
C LEU A 232 -1.45 -15.30 20.45
N ARG A 233 -2.33 -14.62 21.20
CA ARG A 233 -2.77 -15.07 22.53
C ARG A 233 -4.16 -15.72 22.49
N VAL A 234 -4.35 -16.72 23.35
CA VAL A 234 -5.65 -17.38 23.55
C VAL A 234 -6.53 -16.56 24.49
N GLU A 235 -5.92 -15.99 25.53
CA GLU A 235 -6.55 -15.03 26.45
C GLU A 235 -6.03 -13.63 26.13
N VAL A 236 -6.94 -12.73 25.79
CA VAL A 236 -6.59 -11.37 25.36
C VAL A 236 -7.15 -10.39 26.38
N VAL A 237 -6.28 -9.49 26.84
CA VAL A 237 -6.67 -8.43 27.77
C VAL A 237 -7.70 -7.53 27.07
N PRO A 238 -8.80 -7.13 27.73
CA PRO A 238 -9.74 -6.21 27.12
C PRO A 238 -9.08 -4.92 26.66
N TRP A 239 -9.50 -4.41 25.51
CA TRP A 239 -9.07 -3.10 25.01
C TRP A 239 -9.48 -2.01 26.01
N ALA A 240 -8.49 -1.32 26.57
CA ALA A 240 -8.68 -0.32 27.63
C ALA A 240 -8.22 1.09 27.22
N GLU A 241 -7.78 1.28 25.99
CA GLU A 241 -7.29 2.57 25.52
C GLU A 241 -8.44 3.58 25.38
N PRO A 242 -8.22 4.86 25.70
CA PRO A 242 -9.23 5.90 25.57
C PRO A 242 -9.60 6.13 24.09
N PRO A 243 -10.86 6.52 23.80
CA PRO A 243 -11.29 6.85 22.46
C PRO A 243 -10.52 8.06 21.90
N LEU A 244 -10.31 8.09 20.58
CA LEU A 244 -9.64 9.20 19.91
C LEU A 244 -10.58 10.37 19.68
N ARG A 245 -11.86 10.08 19.38
CA ARG A 245 -12.86 11.06 18.95
C ARG A 245 -14.26 10.72 19.45
N PRO A 246 -15.23 11.66 19.38
CA PRO A 246 -16.64 11.33 19.50
C PRO A 246 -17.03 10.21 18.53
N PRO A 247 -18.00 9.36 18.90
CA PRO A 247 -18.46 8.29 18.02
C PRO A 247 -18.93 8.89 16.69
N ALA A 248 -18.32 8.42 15.60
CA ALA A 248 -18.76 8.72 14.25
C ALA A 248 -20.13 8.08 13.97
N ASP A 249 -20.80 8.56 12.93
CA ASP A 249 -22.07 7.99 12.47
C ASP A 249 -21.91 6.48 12.19
N PRO A 250 -22.66 5.59 12.89
CA PRO A 250 -22.53 4.14 12.74
C PRO A 250 -22.73 3.66 11.30
N GLU A 251 -23.64 4.29 10.54
CA GLU A 251 -23.92 3.89 9.16
C GLU A 251 -22.73 4.20 8.25
N GLU A 252 -22.14 5.38 8.40
CA GLU A 252 -20.93 5.78 7.66
C GLU A 252 -19.72 4.91 7.97
N VAL A 253 -19.56 4.56 9.25
CA VAL A 253 -18.49 3.68 9.73
C VAL A 253 -18.63 2.29 9.11
N GLU A 254 -19.83 1.71 9.14
CA GLU A 254 -20.06 0.36 8.64
C GLU A 254 -19.91 0.32 7.11
N MET A 255 -20.41 1.32 6.39
CA MET A 255 -20.19 1.45 4.94
C MET A 255 -18.69 1.49 4.60
N LEU A 256 -17.90 2.29 5.31
CA LEU A 256 -16.46 2.39 5.10
C LEU A 256 -15.75 1.07 5.45
N ARG A 257 -16.13 0.44 6.56
CA ARG A 257 -15.59 -0.85 7.01
C ARG A 257 -15.81 -1.94 5.96
N GLN A 258 -17.03 -2.06 5.43
CA GLN A 258 -17.37 -3.06 4.41
C GLN A 258 -16.59 -2.82 3.11
N ALA A 259 -16.54 -1.57 2.64
CA ALA A 259 -15.78 -1.21 1.44
C ALA A 259 -14.29 -1.51 1.61
N TRP A 260 -13.73 -1.20 2.79
CA TRP A 260 -12.36 -1.51 3.13
C TRP A 260 -12.09 -3.01 3.16
N GLN A 261 -12.92 -3.80 3.87
CA GLN A 261 -12.75 -5.25 3.97
C GLN A 261 -12.83 -5.92 2.60
N GLY A 262 -13.77 -5.49 1.75
CA GLY A 262 -13.89 -5.98 0.38
C GLY A 262 -12.62 -5.73 -0.44
N TYR A 263 -12.01 -4.55 -0.31
CA TYR A 263 -10.76 -4.22 -0.99
C TYR A 263 -9.53 -4.93 -0.39
N ALA A 264 -9.41 -4.95 0.94
CA ALA A 264 -8.29 -5.51 1.67
C ALA A 264 -8.16 -7.03 1.44
N ALA A 265 -9.29 -7.73 1.31
CA ALA A 265 -9.33 -9.17 1.04
C ALA A 265 -9.24 -9.54 -0.45
N ALA A 266 -9.47 -8.59 -1.37
CA ALA A 266 -9.56 -8.90 -2.80
C ALA A 266 -8.23 -9.44 -3.37
N PRO A 267 -8.26 -10.51 -4.18
CA PRO A 267 -7.07 -11.02 -4.86
C PRO A 267 -6.65 -10.10 -6.01
N GLY A 268 -5.34 -10.02 -6.27
CA GLY A 268 -4.81 -9.36 -7.47
C GLY A 268 -5.07 -7.85 -7.56
N GLN A 269 -5.37 -7.34 -8.76
CA GLN A 269 -5.73 -5.93 -8.96
C GLN A 269 -7.25 -5.79 -8.82
N ALA A 270 -7.69 -5.03 -7.82
CA ALA A 270 -9.10 -4.86 -7.50
C ALA A 270 -9.51 -3.37 -7.62
N PRO A 271 -9.43 -2.78 -8.83
CA PRO A 271 -9.65 -1.34 -9.02
C PRO A 271 -11.06 -0.91 -8.63
N ALA A 272 -12.08 -1.74 -8.88
CA ALA A 272 -13.45 -1.44 -8.49
C ALA A 272 -13.62 -1.43 -6.96
N ALA A 273 -13.02 -2.40 -6.25
CA ALA A 273 -13.05 -2.44 -4.79
C ALA A 273 -12.26 -1.28 -4.16
N LEU A 274 -11.11 -0.93 -4.74
CA LEU A 274 -10.37 0.27 -4.34
C LEU A 274 -11.23 1.52 -4.52
N GLN A 275 -11.89 1.67 -5.67
CA GLN A 275 -12.74 2.82 -5.95
C GLN A 275 -13.91 2.91 -4.95
N ALA A 276 -14.57 1.79 -4.64
CA ALA A 276 -15.63 1.76 -3.63
C ALA A 276 -15.13 2.21 -2.24
N PHE A 277 -13.93 1.77 -1.84
CA PHE A 277 -13.29 2.26 -0.62
C PHE A 277 -13.01 3.77 -0.68
N LEU A 278 -12.47 4.27 -1.79
CA LEU A 278 -12.18 5.70 -1.95
C LEU A 278 -13.45 6.56 -1.90
N ASP A 279 -14.54 6.10 -2.50
CA ASP A 279 -15.82 6.80 -2.49
C ASP A 279 -16.44 6.81 -1.08
N ALA A 280 -16.28 5.74 -0.30
CA ALA A 280 -16.72 5.70 1.10
C ALA A 280 -15.83 6.54 2.04
N ALA A 281 -14.52 6.60 1.78
CA ALA A 281 -13.55 7.33 2.60
C ALA A 281 -13.51 8.83 2.30
N LEU A 282 -13.82 9.24 1.07
CA LEU A 282 -13.85 10.64 0.67
C LEU A 282 -15.04 10.90 -0.29
N PRO A 283 -16.28 10.90 0.23
CA PRO A 283 -17.48 11.03 -0.59
C PRO A 283 -17.48 12.33 -1.39
N ARG A 284 -18.21 12.34 -2.51
CA ARG A 284 -18.44 13.59 -3.25
C ARG A 284 -19.33 14.47 -2.38
N MET A 285 -18.75 15.51 -1.77
CA MET A 285 -19.55 16.58 -1.17
C MET A 285 -20.55 17.08 -2.20
N ALA A 286 -21.84 17.07 -1.86
CA ALA A 286 -22.87 17.74 -2.64
C ALA A 286 -22.50 19.22 -2.71
N VAL A 287 -22.42 19.76 -3.93
CA VAL A 287 -22.29 21.19 -4.17
C VAL A 287 -23.64 21.84 -3.94
#